data_AF-A0A526Z3P3-F1
#
_entry.id   AF-A0A526Z3P3-F1
#
_cell.length_a   1.000
_cell.length_b   1.000
_cell.length_c   1.000
_cell.angle_alpha   90.00
_cell.angle_beta   90.00
_cell.angle_gamma   90.00
#
_symmetry.space_group_name_H-M   'P 1'
#
loop_
_entity.id
_entity.type
_entity.pdbx_description
1 polymer ?
#
loop_
_entity_poly.entity_id
_entity_poly.type
_entity_poly.pdbx_seq_one_letter_code
_entity_poly.pdbx_strand_id
1 'polypeptide(L)'
;PDRWVRDTVLLTDKDFNDATLLESDGRFWLLGTERFGYGSASDTMAVYSAPSLRGPWVAHALNPIAVDHSAARPGGAFIGHGDALVLPVQNGSRAYGGGLGLMRLDRLDDFDVTFAPPRPIGPGTAWGRTGIHTLNRAGNLEVVDSAG
;
A
#
# COMPACT_ATOMS: atom_id res chain seq x y z
N PRO A 1 12.69 -17.77 -13.91
CA PRO A 1 11.40 -17.07 -14.11
C PRO A 1 11.55 -15.89 -15.08
N ASP A 2 11.59 -16.20 -16.37
CA ASP A 2 11.85 -15.30 -17.51
C ASP A 2 10.74 -15.38 -18.59
N ARG A 3 9.72 -16.22 -18.38
CA ARG A 3 8.63 -16.47 -19.33
C ARG A 3 7.30 -15.95 -18.80
N TRP A 4 7.15 -14.64 -18.76
CA TRP A 4 5.91 -13.98 -18.35
C TRP A 4 4.94 -13.85 -19.54
N VAL A 5 3.69 -14.21 -19.33
CA VAL A 5 2.59 -13.97 -20.26
C VAL A 5 1.56 -13.08 -19.56
N ARG A 6 1.06 -12.08 -20.27
CA ARG A 6 -0.01 -11.22 -19.74
C ARG A 6 -1.26 -12.05 -19.49
N ASP A 7 -1.73 -12.08 -18.25
CA ASP A 7 -2.95 -12.81 -17.84
C ASP A 7 -4.19 -11.93 -18.02
N THR A 8 -4.39 -10.94 -17.15
CA THR A 8 -5.61 -10.12 -17.08
C THR A 8 -5.27 -8.65 -16.79
N VAL A 9 -6.06 -7.71 -17.33
CA VAL A 9 -6.03 -6.30 -16.90
C VAL A 9 -6.97 -6.14 -15.72
N LEU A 10 -6.45 -5.71 -14.57
CA LEU A 10 -7.25 -5.59 -13.35
C LEU A 10 -8.09 -4.30 -13.34
N LEU A 11 -7.47 -3.18 -13.74
CA LEU A 11 -8.09 -1.85 -13.80
C LEU A 11 -7.79 -1.23 -15.18
N THR A 12 -8.83 -0.86 -15.92
CA THR A 12 -8.72 -0.23 -17.24
C THR A 12 -8.83 1.29 -17.10
N ASP A 13 -8.03 2.04 -17.87
CA ASP A 13 -8.02 3.51 -17.90
C ASP A 13 -7.73 4.18 -16.54
N LYS A 14 -6.94 3.50 -15.69
CA LYS A 14 -6.52 3.99 -14.36
C LYS A 14 -5.00 4.17 -14.29
N ASP A 15 -4.56 5.32 -13.79
CA ASP A 15 -3.17 5.59 -13.38
C ASP A 15 -3.00 5.14 -11.92
N PHE A 16 -2.89 3.83 -11.72
CA PHE A 16 -2.84 3.19 -10.40
C PHE A 16 -1.42 2.69 -10.08
N ASN A 17 -0.87 3.14 -8.95
CA ASN A 17 0.53 2.97 -8.59
C ASN A 17 0.69 2.26 -7.24
N ASP A 18 1.83 1.59 -7.07
CA ASP A 18 2.24 0.90 -5.83
C ASP A 18 1.16 -0.05 -5.28
N ALA A 19 0.53 -0.79 -6.19
CA ALA A 19 -0.56 -1.68 -5.87
C ALA A 19 -0.16 -2.76 -4.87
N THR A 20 -0.90 -2.84 -3.77
CA THR A 20 -0.74 -3.80 -2.68
C THR A 20 -2.02 -4.61 -2.52
N LEU A 21 -1.88 -5.93 -2.57
CA LEU A 21 -2.98 -6.87 -2.47
C LEU A 21 -3.15 -7.35 -1.02
N LEU A 22 -4.40 -7.45 -0.57
CA LEU A 22 -4.79 -8.12 0.67
C LEU A 22 -5.98 -9.04 0.38
N GLU A 23 -5.89 -10.29 0.83
CA GLU A 23 -7.04 -11.18 0.91
C GLU A 23 -7.60 -11.13 2.34
N SER A 24 -8.88 -10.78 2.48
CA SER A 24 -9.59 -10.76 3.76
C SER A 24 -11.04 -11.17 3.55
N ASP A 25 -11.56 -12.02 4.43
CA ASP A 25 -12.97 -12.45 4.45
C ASP A 25 -13.46 -13.00 3.10
N GLY A 26 -12.60 -13.78 2.43
CA GLY A 26 -12.91 -14.40 1.13
C GLY A 26 -12.96 -13.43 -0.04
N ARG A 27 -12.43 -12.22 0.12
CA ARG A 27 -12.39 -11.16 -0.89
C ARG A 27 -10.98 -10.61 -1.06
N PHE A 28 -10.67 -10.17 -2.27
CA PHE A 28 -9.44 -9.45 -2.57
C PHE A 28 -9.65 -7.94 -2.49
N TRP A 29 -8.69 -7.26 -1.89
CA TRP A 29 -8.59 -5.82 -1.77
C TRP A 29 -7.29 -5.35 -2.40
N LEU A 30 -7.36 -4.33 -3.26
CA LEU A 30 -6.21 -3.72 -3.92
C LEU A 30 -6.12 -2.27 -3.47
N LEU A 31 -5.06 -1.94 -2.75
CA LEU A 31 -4.77 -0.61 -2.26
C LEU A 31 -3.58 -0.05 -3.02
N GLY A 32 -3.62 1.23 -3.37
CA GLY A 32 -2.57 1.89 -4.13
C GLY A 32 -2.87 3.37 -4.23
N THR A 33 -2.07 4.10 -5.00
CA THR A 33 -2.34 5.50 -5.29
C THR A 33 -2.87 5.68 -6.69
N GLU A 34 -3.89 6.52 -6.83
CA GLU A 34 -4.51 6.86 -8.11
C GLU A 34 -4.44 8.37 -8.32
N ARG A 35 -4.12 8.81 -9.53
CA ARG A 35 -4.18 10.24 -9.86
C ARG A 35 -5.63 10.73 -9.94
N PHE A 36 -5.99 11.68 -9.09
CA PHE A 36 -7.27 12.38 -9.17
C PHE A 36 -7.11 13.81 -9.73
N GLY A 37 -7.69 14.06 -10.91
CA GLY A 37 -7.62 15.35 -11.59
C GLY A 37 -6.17 15.78 -11.87
N TYR A 38 -5.80 16.98 -11.42
CA TYR A 38 -4.45 17.53 -11.52
C TYR A 38 -3.54 17.19 -10.32
N GLY A 39 -4.02 16.36 -9.38
CA GLY A 39 -3.27 15.93 -8.20
C GLY A 39 -2.09 15.02 -8.52
N SER A 40 -1.27 14.68 -7.51
CA SER A 40 -0.15 13.75 -7.68
C SER A 40 -0.65 12.32 -7.88
N ALA A 41 0.11 11.49 -8.59
CA ALA A 41 -0.17 10.05 -8.67
C ALA A 41 0.27 9.28 -7.41
N SER A 42 0.80 9.99 -6.41
CA SER A 42 1.49 9.41 -5.24
C SER A 42 0.92 9.87 -3.90
N ASP A 43 -0.11 10.71 -3.88
CA ASP A 43 -0.68 11.27 -2.63
C ASP A 43 -2.09 10.79 -2.33
N THR A 44 -2.77 10.16 -3.28
CA THR A 44 -4.20 9.84 -3.16
C THR A 44 -4.42 8.34 -3.12
N MET A 45 -4.71 7.81 -1.94
CA MET A 45 -5.00 6.39 -1.74
C MET A 45 -6.38 6.05 -2.30
N ALA A 46 -6.43 5.03 -3.17
CA ALA A 46 -7.64 4.43 -3.68
C ALA A 46 -7.66 2.92 -3.39
N VAL A 47 -8.85 2.41 -3.13
CA VAL A 47 -9.08 1.00 -2.80
C VAL A 47 -10.09 0.40 -3.76
N TYR A 48 -9.79 -0.80 -4.24
CA TYR A 48 -10.66 -1.60 -5.07
C TYR A 48 -10.85 -2.97 -4.42
N SER A 49 -11.98 -3.62 -4.70
CA SER A 49 -12.20 -4.99 -4.25
C SER A 49 -12.72 -5.90 -5.35
N ALA A 50 -12.46 -7.20 -5.24
CA ALA A 50 -12.90 -8.20 -6.19
C ALA A 50 -13.16 -9.55 -5.50
N PRO A 51 -14.10 -10.36 -6.02
CA PRO A 51 -14.30 -11.73 -5.57
C PRO A 51 -13.19 -12.69 -6.03
N SER A 52 -12.35 -12.27 -6.99
CA SER A 52 -11.21 -13.05 -7.48
C SER A 52 -10.06 -12.14 -7.93
N LEU A 53 -8.84 -12.68 -7.99
CA LEU A 53 -7.67 -11.95 -8.51
C LEU A 53 -7.89 -11.40 -9.93
N ARG A 54 -8.65 -12.11 -10.77
CA ARG A 54 -8.97 -11.69 -12.15
C ARG A 54 -10.15 -10.71 -12.22
N GLY A 55 -10.68 -10.29 -11.07
CA GLY A 55 -11.79 -9.35 -10.97
C GLY A 55 -13.17 -10.04 -10.89
N PRO A 56 -14.25 -9.30 -11.19
CA PRO A 56 -14.23 -7.87 -11.53
C PRO A 56 -13.77 -7.02 -10.35
N TRP A 57 -12.91 -6.03 -10.62
CA TRP A 57 -12.45 -5.08 -9.62
C TRP A 57 -13.40 -3.88 -9.56
N VAL A 58 -13.91 -3.58 -8.38
CA VAL A 58 -14.89 -2.51 -8.13
C VAL A 58 -14.28 -1.51 -7.16
N ALA A 59 -14.38 -0.22 -7.49
CA ALA A 59 -13.90 0.86 -6.63
C ALA A 59 -14.67 0.86 -5.30
N HIS A 60 -13.96 1.08 -4.20
CA HIS A 60 -14.59 1.30 -2.91
C HIS A 60 -15.44 2.57 -2.93
N ALA A 61 -16.61 2.54 -2.28
CA ALA A 61 -17.58 3.64 -2.31
C ALA A 61 -17.04 4.96 -1.71
N LEU A 62 -16.04 4.86 -0.83
CA LEU A 62 -15.39 6.02 -0.20
C LEU A 62 -14.13 6.50 -0.93
N ASN A 63 -13.83 6.02 -2.14
CA ASN A 63 -12.66 6.53 -2.85
C ASN A 63 -12.79 8.03 -3.18
N PRO A 64 -11.71 8.83 -3.02
CA PRO A 64 -10.42 8.43 -2.46
C PRO A 64 -10.47 8.26 -0.93
N ILE A 65 -9.80 7.22 -0.41
CA ILE A 65 -9.76 6.94 1.04
C ILE A 65 -8.96 8.00 1.79
N ALA A 66 -7.84 8.44 1.23
CA ALA A 66 -6.99 9.47 1.83
C ALA A 66 -6.27 10.27 0.76
N VAL A 67 -6.04 11.56 1.02
CA VAL A 67 -5.14 12.42 0.24
C VAL A 67 -4.06 12.94 1.19
N ASP A 68 -2.94 12.23 1.25
CA ASP A 68 -1.83 12.51 2.14
C ASP A 68 -0.50 11.98 1.58
N HIS A 69 0.32 12.89 1.06
CA HIS A 69 1.67 12.60 0.57
C HIS A 69 2.63 11.97 1.62
N SER A 70 2.28 11.97 2.91
CA SER A 70 3.06 11.34 3.99
C SER A 70 2.60 9.93 4.38
N ALA A 71 1.41 9.50 3.95
CA ALA A 71 0.77 8.29 4.46
C ALA A 71 -0.18 7.57 3.49
N ALA A 72 -0.35 8.04 2.24
CA ALA A 72 -1.28 7.44 1.29
C ALA A 72 -0.67 6.33 0.41
N ARG A 73 0.63 6.44 0.10
CA ARG A 73 1.30 5.57 -0.88
C ARG A 73 1.81 4.30 -0.23
N PRO A 74 1.35 3.10 -0.63
CA PRO A 74 1.89 1.85 -0.09
C PRO A 74 3.40 1.74 -0.32
N GLY A 75 4.10 1.21 0.67
CA GLY A 75 5.53 0.94 0.67
C GLY A 75 5.83 -0.56 0.78
N GLY A 76 4.95 -1.43 0.29
CA GLY A 76 5.10 -2.88 0.37
C GLY A 76 3.80 -3.58 0.75
N ALA A 77 3.87 -4.91 0.86
CA ALA A 77 2.74 -5.75 1.22
C ALA A 77 2.28 -5.52 2.66
N PHE A 78 1.03 -5.89 2.95
CA PHE A 78 0.56 -6.00 4.33
C PHE A 78 1.41 -7.00 5.11
N ILE A 79 1.74 -6.65 6.35
CA ILE A 79 2.52 -7.45 7.27
C ILE A 79 1.64 -7.82 8.45
N GLY A 80 1.51 -9.12 8.72
CA GLY A 80 0.87 -9.63 9.93
C GLY A 80 1.80 -9.49 11.14
N HIS A 81 1.28 -8.90 12.22
CA HIS A 81 1.97 -8.80 13.51
C HIS A 81 0.99 -9.10 14.65
N GLY A 82 1.04 -10.34 15.16
CA GLY A 82 0.01 -10.85 16.07
C GLY A 82 -1.34 -10.88 15.35
N ASP A 83 -2.38 -10.33 15.98
CA ASP A 83 -3.73 -10.23 15.42
C ASP A 83 -3.92 -8.98 14.53
N ALA A 84 -2.86 -8.19 14.30
CA ALA A 84 -2.94 -6.95 13.55
C ALA A 84 -2.35 -7.09 12.15
N LEU A 85 -2.98 -6.45 11.17
CA LEU A 85 -2.40 -6.19 9.86
C LEU A 85 -1.84 -4.78 9.82
N VAL A 86 -0.65 -4.64 9.26
CA VAL A 86 0.05 -3.36 9.13
C VAL A 86 0.40 -3.12 7.67
N LEU A 87 0.07 -1.93 7.16
CA LEU A 87 0.48 -1.45 5.85
C LEU A 87 1.72 -0.56 5.99
N PRO A 88 2.86 -0.93 5.40
CA PRO A 88 3.95 0.01 5.16
C PRO A 88 3.49 1.11 4.21
N VAL A 89 3.75 2.38 4.55
CA VAL A 89 3.41 3.54 3.71
C VAL A 89 4.59 4.48 3.58
N GLN A 90 4.80 4.99 2.37
CA GLN A 90 5.89 5.90 2.06
C GLN A 90 5.57 7.29 2.62
N ASN A 91 6.57 7.90 3.26
CA ASN A 91 6.51 9.28 3.71
C ASN A 91 7.22 10.20 2.71
N GLY A 92 6.44 10.83 1.82
CA GLY A 92 6.90 11.79 0.83
C GLY A 92 6.98 13.24 1.30
N SER A 93 6.80 13.54 2.60
CA SER A 93 6.65 14.92 3.10
C SER A 93 7.85 15.84 2.97
N ARG A 94 9.06 15.28 2.91
CA ARG A 94 10.30 16.07 2.81
C ARG A 94 11.02 15.89 1.49
N ALA A 95 10.97 14.66 0.98
CA ALA A 95 11.56 14.26 -0.29
C ALA A 95 10.87 12.97 -0.76
N TYR A 96 10.99 12.68 -2.06
CA TYR A 96 10.71 11.32 -2.55
C TYR A 96 11.62 10.36 -1.78
N GLY A 97 11.03 9.37 -1.12
CA GLY A 97 11.82 8.50 -0.25
C GLY A 97 12.17 9.05 1.12
N GLY A 98 11.48 10.09 1.58
CA GLY A 98 11.79 10.74 2.86
C GLY A 98 11.72 9.81 4.08
N GLY A 99 11.03 8.68 3.96
CA GLY A 99 11.03 7.60 4.93
C GLY A 99 9.85 6.65 4.73
N LEU A 100 9.66 5.76 5.69
CA LEU A 100 8.58 4.78 5.72
C LEU A 100 7.84 4.90 7.05
N GLY A 101 6.52 4.73 7.03
CA GLY A 101 5.65 4.61 8.19
C GLY A 101 4.92 3.27 8.18
N LEU A 102 4.42 2.89 9.35
CA LEU A 102 3.59 1.71 9.55
C LEU A 102 2.21 2.13 10.02
N MET A 103 1.17 1.79 9.24
CA MET A 103 -0.22 2.03 9.59
C MET A 103 -0.91 0.70 9.92
N ARG A 104 -1.44 0.57 11.13
CA ARG A 104 -2.27 -0.58 11.47
C ARG A 104 -3.62 -0.44 10.77
N LEU A 105 -4.07 -1.48 10.09
CA LEU A 105 -5.42 -1.54 9.54
C LEU A 105 -6.42 -1.73 10.69
N ASP A 106 -7.29 -0.75 10.90
CA ASP A 106 -8.31 -0.81 11.95
C ASP A 106 -9.65 -1.34 11.37
N ARG A 107 -9.97 -1.03 10.11
CA ARG A 107 -11.15 -1.53 9.39
C ARG A 107 -10.95 -1.58 7.89
N LEU A 108 -11.44 -2.65 7.25
CA LEU A 108 -11.55 -2.78 5.80
C LEU A 108 -12.77 -3.61 5.45
N ASP A 109 -13.83 -2.95 5.01
CA ASP A 109 -15.04 -3.60 4.50
C ASP A 109 -15.71 -2.74 3.42
N ASP A 110 -16.92 -3.11 2.99
CA ASP A 110 -17.66 -2.37 1.95
C ASP A 110 -18.15 -0.98 2.40
N PHE A 111 -18.06 -0.66 3.69
CA PHE A 111 -18.58 0.56 4.27
C PHE A 111 -17.48 1.53 4.70
N ASP A 112 -16.31 1.04 5.07
CA ASP A 112 -15.24 1.88 5.61
C ASP A 112 -13.84 1.29 5.42
N VAL A 113 -12.86 2.19 5.32
CA VAL A 113 -11.43 1.87 5.27
C VAL A 113 -10.70 2.80 6.22
N THR A 114 -10.25 2.27 7.36
CA THR A 114 -9.58 3.08 8.39
C THR A 114 -8.27 2.46 8.85
N PHE A 115 -7.34 3.35 9.13
CA PHE A 115 -6.01 3.04 9.61
C PHE A 115 -5.68 3.85 10.86
N ALA A 116 -4.90 3.25 11.75
CA ALA A 116 -4.24 4.01 12.81
C ALA A 116 -3.22 4.98 12.19
N PRO A 117 -2.92 6.12 12.86
CA PRO A 117 -1.90 7.05 12.38
C PRO A 117 -0.55 6.37 12.11
N PRO A 118 0.18 6.80 11.05
CA PRO A 118 1.44 6.18 10.66
C PRO A 118 2.49 6.32 11.76
N ARG A 119 3.09 5.20 12.14
CA ARG A 119 4.27 5.18 13.03
C ARG A 119 5.53 5.19 12.18
N PRO A 120 6.36 6.24 12.24
CA PRO A 120 7.55 6.33 11.39
C PRO A 120 8.59 5.27 11.77
N ILE A 121 9.25 4.70 10.75
CA ILE A 121 10.43 3.87 10.92
C ILE A 121 11.65 4.78 10.80
N GLY A 122 12.34 4.95 11.93
CA GLY A 122 13.63 5.64 11.99
C GLY A 122 14.81 4.68 11.94
N PRO A 123 16.04 5.21 11.78
CA PRO A 123 17.24 4.42 11.92
C PRO A 123 17.34 3.81 13.32
N GLY A 124 17.83 2.58 13.40
CA GLY A 124 17.98 1.83 14.64
C GLY A 124 19.10 0.79 14.55
N THR A 125 19.23 -0.04 15.59
CA THR A 125 20.28 -1.07 15.67
C THR A 125 20.18 -2.10 14.55
N ALA A 126 18.96 -2.41 14.10
CA ALA A 126 18.72 -3.34 12.99
C ALA A 126 18.94 -2.71 11.61
N TRP A 127 18.81 -1.38 11.49
CA TRP A 127 18.93 -0.67 10.22
C TRP A 127 19.38 0.77 10.43
N GLY A 128 20.66 1.05 10.17
CA GLY A 128 21.26 2.37 10.42
C GLY A 128 20.98 3.41 9.34
N ARG A 129 20.39 3.03 8.20
CA ARG A 129 20.15 3.95 7.06
C ARG A 129 18.80 4.63 7.18
N THR A 130 18.73 5.84 6.65
CA THR A 130 17.47 6.55 6.40
C THR A 130 16.92 6.19 5.02
N GLY A 131 15.78 6.76 4.66
CA GLY A 131 15.27 6.66 3.28
C GLY A 131 14.77 5.28 2.89
N ILE A 132 14.17 4.55 3.84
CA ILE A 132 13.48 3.30 3.53
C ILE A 132 12.30 3.62 2.60
N HIS A 133 12.28 2.95 1.45
CA HIS A 133 11.25 3.08 0.42
C HIS A 133 10.24 1.93 0.47
N THR A 134 10.73 0.70 0.69
CA THR A 134 9.85 -0.45 0.79
C THR A 134 10.24 -1.38 1.93
N LEU A 135 9.24 -2.00 2.54
CA LEU A 135 9.36 -3.07 3.51
C LEU A 135 8.40 -4.18 3.14
N ASN A 136 8.91 -5.40 2.98
CA ASN A 136 8.12 -6.60 2.75
C ASN A 136 8.54 -7.70 3.72
N ARG A 137 7.62 -8.59 4.05
CA ARG A 137 7.88 -9.76 4.89
C ARG A 137 7.20 -11.00 4.34
N ALA A 138 7.93 -12.10 4.28
CA ALA A 138 7.42 -13.43 3.98
C ALA A 138 7.95 -14.42 5.01
N GLY A 139 7.11 -14.82 5.96
CA GLY A 139 7.52 -15.69 7.06
C GLY A 139 8.60 -15.04 7.93
N ASN A 140 9.80 -15.63 7.92
CA ASN A 140 10.98 -15.15 8.65
C ASN A 140 11.91 -14.27 7.79
N LEU A 141 11.59 -14.04 6.51
CA LEU A 141 12.36 -13.17 5.63
C LEU A 141 11.76 -11.78 5.60
N GLU A 142 12.59 -10.78 5.87
CA GLU A 142 12.26 -9.36 5.69
C GLU A 142 13.14 -8.79 4.58
N VAL A 143 12.53 -8.02 3.68
CA VAL A 143 13.19 -7.36 2.56
C VAL A 143 12.95 -5.86 2.70
N VAL A 144 14.05 -5.12 2.76
CA VAL A 144 14.05 -3.66 2.89
C VAL A 144 14.76 -3.07 1.68
N ASP A 145 14.10 -2.14 0.99
CA ASP A 145 14.74 -1.28 0.01
C ASP A 145 14.89 0.13 0.59
N SER A 146 16.08 0.70 0.48
CA SER A 146 16.38 2.03 0.99
C SER A 146 17.29 2.79 0.04
N ALA A 147 17.02 4.09 -0.11
CA ALA A 147 17.91 5.01 -0.81
C ALA A 147 18.71 5.84 0.20
N GLY A 148 20.02 5.95 -0.02
CA GLY A 148 20.95 6.70 0.84
C GLY A 148 22.32 6.07 0.92
#